data_AF-A0A831XY33-F1
#
_entry.id   AF-A0A831XY33-F1
#
_cell.length_a   1.000
_cell.length_b   1.000
_cell.length_c   1.000
_cell.angle_alpha   90.00
_cell.angle_beta   90.00
_cell.angle_gamma   90.00
#
_symmetry.space_group_name_H-M   'P 1'
#
loop_
_entity.id
_entity.type
_entity.pdbx_description
1 polymer ?
#
loop_
_entity_poly.entity_id
_entity_poly.type
_entity_poly.pdbx_seq_one_letter_code
_entity_poly.pdbx_strand_id
1 'polypeptide(L)'
;MERDNRGRVDVGVGAHFFYFLLLPMKWFTHILWGVAALAALRIDPITAAAASAVHTAATDLLGHRGLRRSRYHGIISMLAAAAISIYFHSPAYLALGVLHVLLDWASPGRLAVSWIYNVAWSLPAALLIALLT
;
A
#
# COMPACT_ATOMS: atom_id res chain seq x y z
N MET A 1 6.43 -1.19 35.48
CA MET A 1 5.72 -2.17 34.62
C MET A 1 4.63 -2.79 35.46
N GLU A 2 3.39 -2.38 35.24
CA GLU A 2 2.24 -2.86 36.00
C GLU A 2 1.53 -3.94 35.19
N ARG A 3 1.34 -5.13 35.77
CA ARG A 3 0.73 -6.29 35.13
C ARG A 3 -0.70 -6.43 35.63
N ASP A 4 -1.65 -6.71 34.73
CA ASP A 4 -3.01 -7.07 35.15
C ASP A 4 -3.04 -8.47 35.81
N ASN A 5 -4.10 -8.74 36.58
CA ASN A 5 -4.32 -10.01 37.28
C ASN A 5 -4.50 -11.24 36.36
N ARG A 6 -4.35 -11.08 35.04
CA ARG A 6 -4.41 -12.17 34.04
C ARG A 6 -3.07 -12.37 33.32
N GLY A 7 -2.00 -11.72 33.76
CA GLY A 7 -0.66 -11.90 33.21
C GLY A 7 -0.50 -11.35 31.79
N ARG A 8 -1.46 -10.56 31.29
CA ARG A 8 -1.32 -9.88 30.01
C ARG A 8 -0.56 -8.58 30.21
N VAL A 9 0.50 -8.41 29.42
CA VAL A 9 1.22 -7.14 29.33
C VAL A 9 0.25 -6.15 28.69
N ASP A 10 -0.15 -5.14 29.46
CA ASP A 10 -0.92 -4.03 28.95
C ASP A 10 -0.03 -3.26 27.97
N VAL A 11 -0.22 -3.51 26.67
CA VAL A 11 0.45 -2.77 25.61
C VAL A 11 -0.20 -1.39 25.57
N GLY A 12 0.29 -0.51 26.44
CA GLY A 12 -0.24 0.82 26.67
C GLY A 12 -0.46 1.60 25.38
N VAL A 13 -1.35 2.59 25.47
CA VAL A 13 -1.82 3.52 24.42
C VAL A 13 -0.72 3.97 23.43
N GLY A 14 0.54 4.04 23.85
CA GLY A 14 1.70 4.30 22.98
C GLY A 14 1.94 3.30 21.85
N ALA A 15 1.62 2.01 22.03
CA ALA A 15 1.71 1.01 20.96
C ALA A 15 0.67 1.29 19.88
N HIS A 16 -0.59 1.58 20.26
CA HIS A 16 -1.65 1.94 19.33
C HIS A 16 -1.38 3.25 18.57
N PHE A 17 -0.73 4.24 19.22
CA PHE A 17 -0.32 5.48 18.57
C PHE A 17 0.80 5.27 17.53
N PHE A 18 1.77 4.40 17.83
CA PHE A 18 2.80 4.00 16.86
C PHE A 18 2.22 3.23 15.67
N TYR A 19 1.23 2.36 15.89
CA TYR A 19 0.52 1.71 14.79
C TYR A 19 -0.21 2.74 13.92
N PHE A 20 -0.87 3.74 14.50
CA PHE A 20 -1.59 4.78 13.75
C PHE A 20 -0.69 5.66 12.87
N LEU A 21 0.56 5.93 13.28
CA LEU A 21 1.53 6.70 12.49
C LEU A 21 2.26 5.86 11.43
N LEU A 22 2.39 4.54 11.63
CA LEU A 22 3.00 3.62 10.67
C LEU A 22 1.99 3.08 9.65
N LEU A 23 0.70 3.09 9.96
CA LEU A 23 -0.38 2.65 9.07
C LEU A 23 -0.45 3.43 7.74
N PRO A 24 -0.31 4.77 7.70
CA PRO A 24 -0.25 5.53 6.45
C PRO A 24 1.06 5.27 5.68
N MET A 25 2.16 5.16 6.41
CA MET A 25 3.51 4.99 5.88
C MET A 25 3.69 3.72 5.08
N LYS A 26 3.14 2.59 5.55
CA LYS A 26 3.24 1.31 4.83
C LYS A 26 2.52 1.32 3.48
N TRP A 27 1.54 2.20 3.29
CA TRP A 27 0.77 2.30 2.06
C TRP A 27 1.30 3.38 1.13
N PHE A 28 1.95 4.41 1.68
CA PHE A 28 2.35 5.61 0.94
C PHE A 28 3.17 5.30 -0.32
N THR A 29 4.18 4.44 -0.21
CA THR A 29 5.03 4.08 -1.35
C THR A 29 4.23 3.37 -2.46
N HIS A 30 3.41 2.37 -2.11
CA HIS A 30 2.55 1.67 -3.08
C HIS A 30 1.52 2.62 -3.71
N ILE A 31 0.97 3.54 -2.92
CA ILE A 31 0.02 4.54 -3.42
C ILE A 31 0.71 5.41 -4.47
N LEU A 32 1.86 6.02 -4.15
CA LEU A 32 2.59 6.90 -5.07
C LEU A 32 2.97 6.19 -6.36
N TRP A 33 3.48 4.96 -6.27
CA TRP A 33 3.80 4.18 -7.46
C TRP A 33 2.56 3.88 -8.30
N GLY A 34 1.43 3.53 -7.65
CA GLY A 34 0.17 3.33 -8.37
C GLY A 34 -0.33 4.61 -9.05
N VAL A 35 -0.19 5.78 -8.42
CA VAL A 35 -0.51 7.07 -9.07
C VAL A 35 0.40 7.31 -10.27
N ALA A 36 1.72 7.12 -10.11
CA ALA A 36 2.68 7.30 -11.19
C ALA A 36 2.36 6.39 -12.39
N ALA A 37 2.05 5.11 -12.15
CA ALA A 37 1.72 4.16 -13.21
C ALA A 37 0.41 4.52 -13.92
N LEU A 38 -0.62 4.93 -13.18
CA LEU A 38 -1.89 5.34 -13.78
C LEU A 38 -1.79 6.69 -14.52
N ALA A 39 -1.00 7.63 -14.00
CA ALA A 39 -0.70 8.89 -14.68
C ALA A 39 0.04 8.64 -16.00
N ALA A 40 1.00 7.71 -16.04
CA ALA A 40 1.66 7.29 -17.28
C ALA A 40 0.68 6.72 -18.31
N LEU A 41 -0.42 6.12 -17.85
CA LEU A 41 -1.54 5.62 -18.66
C LEU A 41 -2.64 6.67 -18.90
N ARG A 42 -2.37 7.95 -18.63
CA ARG A 42 -3.27 9.09 -18.87
C ARG A 42 -4.55 9.07 -18.03
N ILE A 43 -4.54 8.41 -16.88
CA ILE A 43 -5.60 8.54 -15.88
C ILE A 43 -5.38 9.84 -15.11
N ASP A 44 -6.46 10.57 -14.83
CA ASP A 44 -6.36 11.83 -14.10
C ASP A 44 -5.75 11.61 -12.70
N PRO A 45 -4.96 12.58 -12.17
CA PRO A 45 -4.18 12.36 -10.96
C PRO A 45 -5.02 12.08 -9.71
N ILE A 46 -6.21 12.68 -9.62
CA ILE A 46 -7.09 12.55 -8.46
C ILE A 46 -7.72 11.15 -8.44
N THR A 47 -8.26 10.70 -9.57
CA THR A 47 -8.79 9.33 -9.72
C THR A 47 -7.69 8.31 -9.57
N ALA A 48 -6.49 8.56 -10.13
CA ALA A 48 -5.33 7.69 -9.95
C ALA A 48 -4.95 7.55 -8.46
N ALA A 49 -4.91 8.65 -7.71
CA ALA A 49 -4.68 8.64 -6.27
C ALA A 49 -5.76 7.87 -5.51
N ALA A 50 -7.03 8.13 -5.81
CA ALA A 50 -8.15 7.44 -5.16
C ALA A 50 -8.13 5.93 -5.45
N ALA A 51 -7.99 5.54 -6.72
CA ALA A 51 -7.93 4.14 -7.12
C ALA A 51 -6.73 3.42 -6.52
N SER A 52 -5.56 4.05 -6.50
CA SER A 52 -4.33 3.51 -5.90
C SER A 52 -4.47 3.32 -4.38
N ALA A 53 -5.06 4.30 -3.68
CA ALA A 53 -5.35 4.20 -2.25
C ALA A 53 -6.34 3.07 -1.93
N VAL A 54 -7.46 3.00 -2.67
CA VAL A 54 -8.47 1.94 -2.52
C VAL A 54 -7.85 0.57 -2.79
N HIS A 55 -7.08 0.42 -3.87
CA HIS A 55 -6.39 -0.81 -4.21
C HIS A 55 -5.44 -1.27 -3.09
N THR A 56 -4.58 -0.36 -2.63
CA THR A 56 -3.59 -0.66 -1.59
C THR A 56 -4.26 -1.06 -0.30
N ALA A 57 -5.28 -0.31 0.14
CA ALA A 57 -6.03 -0.61 1.35
C ALA A 57 -6.76 -1.95 1.25
N ALA A 58 -7.45 -2.22 0.14
CA ALA A 58 -8.17 -3.48 -0.08
C ALA A 58 -7.21 -4.68 -0.09
N THR A 59 -6.09 -4.56 -0.81
CA THR A 59 -5.06 -5.60 -0.90
C THR A 59 -4.45 -5.89 0.46
N ASP A 60 -4.19 -4.85 1.26
CA ASP A 60 -3.58 -5.00 2.57
C ASP A 60 -4.55 -5.60 3.59
N LEU A 61 -5.78 -5.08 3.68
CA LEU A 61 -6.80 -5.54 4.62
C LEU A 61 -7.19 -7.00 4.38
N LEU A 62 -7.27 -7.42 3.11
CA LEU A 62 -7.62 -8.80 2.74
C LEU A 62 -6.39 -9.72 2.71
N GLY A 63 -5.22 -9.16 2.40
CA GLY A 63 -3.98 -9.91 2.18
C GLY A 63 -3.08 -10.04 3.41
N HIS A 64 -3.43 -9.47 4.55
CA HIS A 64 -2.68 -9.59 5.80
C HIS A 64 -3.51 -10.14 6.95
N ARG A 65 -2.84 -10.78 7.91
CA ARG A 65 -3.37 -11.07 9.25
C ARG A 65 -2.47 -10.37 10.26
N GLY A 66 -2.88 -9.18 10.71
CA GLY A 66 -2.01 -8.30 11.49
C GLY A 66 -0.80 -7.86 10.65
N LEU A 67 0.41 -8.08 11.16
CA LEU A 67 1.67 -7.74 10.47
C LEU A 67 2.15 -8.82 9.49
N ARG A 68 1.48 -9.98 9.43
CA ARG A 68 1.93 -11.11 8.62
C ARG A 68 1.21 -11.16 7.28
N ARG A 69 1.99 -11.11 6.21
CA ARG A 69 1.52 -11.27 4.82
C ARG A 69 0.99 -12.67 4.57
N SER A 70 -0.19 -12.76 3.97
CA SER A 70 -0.77 -14.03 3.50
C SER A 70 -0.05 -14.52 2.25
N ARG A 71 0.00 -15.85 2.06
CA ARG A 71 0.48 -16.45 0.79
C ARG A 71 -0.35 -16.03 -0.43
N TYR A 72 -1.58 -15.57 -0.20
CA TYR A 72 -2.52 -15.15 -1.23
C TYR A 72 -2.47 -13.64 -1.54
N HIS A 73 -1.61 -12.87 -0.87
CA HIS A 73 -1.58 -11.42 -0.99
C HIS A 73 -1.46 -10.94 -2.45
N GLY A 74 -0.60 -11.57 -3.26
CA GLY A 74 -0.46 -11.21 -4.68
C GLY A 74 -1.70 -11.52 -5.52
N ILE A 75 -2.38 -12.64 -5.26
CA ILE A 75 -3.64 -12.98 -5.97
C ILE A 75 -4.73 -11.99 -5.58
N ILE A 76 -4.83 -11.65 -4.29
CA ILE A 76 -5.79 -10.66 -3.78
C ILE A 76 -5.54 -9.29 -4.43
N SER A 77 -4.28 -8.89 -4.57
CA SER A 77 -3.91 -7.67 -5.29
C SER A 77 -4.42 -7.67 -6.73
N MET A 78 -4.16 -8.74 -7.49
CA MET A 78 -4.63 -8.86 -8.87
C MET A 78 -6.17 -8.82 -8.97
N LEU A 79 -6.87 -9.49 -8.06
CA LEU A 79 -8.34 -9.46 -8.00
C LEU A 79 -8.89 -8.08 -7.67
N ALA A 80 -8.27 -7.35 -6.73
CA ALA A 80 -8.65 -5.99 -6.39
C ALA A 80 -8.46 -5.04 -7.60
N ALA A 81 -7.34 -5.16 -8.31
CA ALA A 81 -7.08 -4.39 -9.53
C ALA A 81 -8.10 -4.72 -10.64
N ALA A 82 -8.45 -6.00 -10.81
CA ALA A 82 -9.48 -6.43 -11.76
C ALA A 82 -10.85 -5.83 -11.43
N ALA A 83 -11.25 -5.83 -10.15
CA ALA A 83 -12.51 -5.23 -9.73
C ALA A 83 -12.54 -3.71 -10.01
N ILE A 84 -11.45 -2.98 -9.73
CA ILE A 84 -11.32 -1.55 -10.04
C ILE A 84 -11.36 -1.32 -11.56
N SER A 85 -10.67 -2.16 -12.34
CA SER A 85 -10.66 -2.09 -13.80
C SER A 85 -12.06 -2.26 -14.40
N ILE A 86 -12.85 -3.20 -13.87
CA ILE A 86 -14.25 -3.39 -14.27
C ILE A 86 -15.08 -2.18 -13.88
N TYR A 87 -14.96 -1.69 -12.65
CA TYR A 87 -15.73 -0.54 -12.16
C TYR A 87 -15.51 0.73 -13.00
N PHE A 88 -14.26 1.04 -13.34
CA PHE A 88 -13.91 2.18 -14.19
C PHE A 88 -13.96 1.89 -15.69
N HIS A 89 -14.35 0.68 -16.10
CA HIS A 89 -14.41 0.25 -17.50
C HIS A 89 -13.11 0.50 -18.28
N SER A 90 -11.96 0.33 -17.62
CA SER A 90 -10.65 0.61 -18.22
C SER A 90 -9.61 -0.43 -17.81
N PRO A 91 -8.92 -1.07 -18.77
CA PRO A 91 -7.87 -2.05 -18.47
C PRO A 91 -6.64 -1.42 -17.82
N ALA A 92 -6.47 -0.10 -17.88
CA ALA A 92 -5.34 0.60 -17.28
C ALA A 92 -5.19 0.31 -15.78
N TYR A 93 -6.30 0.14 -15.06
CA TYR A 93 -6.30 -0.12 -13.62
C TYR A 93 -5.74 -1.51 -13.24
N LEU A 94 -5.60 -2.43 -14.19
CA LEU A 94 -4.88 -3.70 -13.95
C LEU A 94 -3.42 -3.47 -13.60
N ALA A 95 -2.83 -2.35 -14.03
CA ALA A 95 -1.46 -1.97 -13.71
C ALA A 95 -1.23 -1.86 -12.19
N LEU A 96 -2.26 -1.52 -11.40
CA LEU A 96 -2.16 -1.45 -9.94
C LEU A 96 -1.76 -2.81 -9.34
N GLY A 97 -2.39 -3.90 -9.77
CA GLY A 97 -2.12 -5.24 -9.24
C GLY A 97 -0.74 -5.76 -9.64
N VAL A 98 -0.37 -5.55 -10.91
CA VAL A 98 0.96 -5.91 -11.41
C VAL A 98 2.05 -5.17 -10.65
N LEU A 99 1.90 -3.84 -10.54
CA LEU A 99 2.86 -2.99 -9.87
C LEU A 99 2.99 -3.33 -8.38
N HIS A 100 1.88 -3.57 -7.68
CA HIS A 100 1.88 -3.94 -6.27
C HIS A 100 2.70 -5.21 -6.03
N VAL A 101 2.49 -6.25 -6.84
CA VAL A 101 3.26 -7.50 -6.74
C VAL A 101 4.74 -7.27 -7.01
N LEU A 102 5.09 -6.44 -8.00
CA LEU A 102 6.48 -6.10 -8.32
C LEU A 102 7.15 -5.34 -7.17
N LEU A 103 6.48 -4.34 -6.58
CA LEU A 103 6.99 -3.59 -5.43
C LEU A 103 7.21 -4.50 -4.23
N ASP A 104 6.24 -5.37 -3.92
CA ASP A 104 6.36 -6.34 -2.84
C ASP A 104 7.54 -7.31 -3.05
N TRP A 105 7.80 -7.70 -4.29
CA TRP A 105 8.93 -8.56 -4.64
C TRP A 105 10.27 -7.82 -4.54
N ALA A 106 10.32 -6.57 -5.02
CA ALA A 106 11.53 -5.76 -5.01
C ALA A 106 11.92 -5.26 -3.61
N SER A 107 10.98 -5.30 -2.66
CA SER A 107 11.17 -4.74 -1.32
C SER A 107 10.60 -5.60 -0.18
N PRO A 108 10.95 -6.90 -0.09
CA PRO A 108 10.25 -7.90 0.70
C PRO A 108 10.15 -7.53 2.19
N GLY A 109 9.07 -6.83 2.57
CA GLY A 109 8.81 -6.33 3.92
C GLY A 109 9.61 -5.09 4.35
N ARG A 110 10.50 -4.53 3.52
CA ARG A 110 11.35 -3.38 3.91
C ARG A 110 10.62 -2.05 3.81
N LEU A 111 9.69 -1.91 2.86
CA LEU A 111 8.81 -0.73 2.75
C LEU A 111 7.86 -0.57 3.94
N ALA A 112 7.60 -1.62 4.72
CA ALA A 112 6.74 -1.46 5.90
C ALA A 112 7.50 -0.99 7.15
N VAL A 113 8.85 -1.04 7.15
CA VAL A 113 9.65 -1.00 8.38
C VAL A 113 10.67 0.15 8.42
N SER A 114 11.22 0.56 7.27
CA SER A 114 12.27 1.59 7.23
C SER A 114 11.79 2.88 6.58
N TRP A 115 11.75 3.96 7.37
CA TRP A 115 11.41 5.31 6.90
C TRP A 115 12.30 5.81 5.77
N ILE A 116 13.62 5.69 5.93
CA ILE A 116 14.59 6.11 4.91
C ILE A 116 14.38 5.33 3.61
N TYR A 117 14.10 4.02 3.73
CA TYR A 117 13.85 3.17 2.57
C TYR A 117 12.55 3.55 1.86
N ASN A 118 11.47 3.85 2.58
CA ASN A 118 10.24 4.39 2.00
C ASN A 118 10.46 5.71 1.27
N VAL A 119 11.17 6.66 1.88
CA VAL A 119 11.47 7.94 1.26
C VAL A 119 12.26 7.73 -0.03
N ALA A 120 13.32 6.91 0.01
CA ALA A 120 14.13 6.60 -1.17
C ALA A 120 13.31 5.96 -2.30
N TRP A 121 12.36 5.07 -1.98
CA TRP A 121 11.48 4.43 -2.96
C TRP A 121 10.32 5.30 -3.43
N SER A 122 9.90 6.26 -2.61
CA SER A 122 8.83 7.21 -2.93
C SER A 122 9.32 8.33 -3.84
N LEU A 123 10.60 8.73 -3.74
CA LEU A 123 11.18 9.83 -4.52
C LEU A 123 11.05 9.63 -6.05
N PRO A 124 11.40 8.47 -6.64
CA PRO A 124 11.22 8.23 -8.07
C PRO A 124 9.74 8.32 -8.49
N ALA A 125 8.83 7.75 -7.70
CA ALA A 125 7.40 7.82 -7.98
C ALA A 125 6.88 9.25 -7.94
N ALA A 126 7.29 10.04 -6.93
CA ALA A 126 6.92 11.45 -6.81
C ALA A 126 7.45 12.28 -8.00
N LEU A 127 8.69 12.02 -8.44
CA LEU A 127 9.26 12.66 -9.62
C LEU A 127 8.48 12.30 -10.88
N LEU A 128 8.12 11.01 -11.06
CA LEU A 128 7.31 10.57 -12.19
C LEU A 128 5.94 11.25 -12.21
N ILE A 129 5.26 11.34 -11.06
CA ILE A 129 3.99 12.07 -10.96
C ILE A 129 4.17 13.51 -11.42
N ALA A 130 5.15 14.23 -10.86
CA ALA A 130 5.40 15.64 -11.22
C ALA A 130 5.73 15.86 -12.72
N LEU A 131 6.23 14.84 -13.42
CA LEU A 131 6.53 14.91 -14.85
C LEU A 131 5.36 14.50 -15.75
N LEU A 132 4.40 13.73 -15.22
CA LEU A 132 3.31 13.12 -15.97
C LEU A 132 1.95 13.80 -15.77
N THR A 133 1.84 14.66 -14.76
CA THR A 133 0.63 15.41 -14.40
C THR A 133 0.80 16.89 -14.68
#